data_AF-A0A3F2RFL2-F1
#
_entry.id   AF-A0A3F2RFL2-F1
#
_cell.length_a   1.000
_cell.length_b   1.000
_cell.length_c   1.000
_cell.angle_alpha   90.00
_cell.angle_beta   90.00
_cell.angle_gamma   90.00
#
_symmetry.space_group_name_H-M   'P 1'
#
loop_
_entity.id
_entity.type
_entity.pdbx_description
1 polymer ?
#
loop_
_entity_poly.entity_id
_entity_poly.type
_entity_poly.pdbx_seq_one_letter_code
_entity_poly.pdbx_strand_id
1 'polypeptide(L)'
;MTQTCVNPGNVPDYDACIPEAYKEPANPEPMTGGEWPSVVGGGNCSSAKTDCNDKGQCVHNKCVCRQDGMTAGPHCNQFAIQCPAYRDNACCSWQQNQAMAENFQLLANVFAKNSAGGCDACAANLMNLWCGLVCSPEQDKFMQMARTWPSTNYRPDPMTGKDKVKVLELNVGLVKDFTCSLFDSCKNTAIASMAAAMKSSLGFLNYQMQVGAVGHGEFIALHFNASEEESFDFHVLKCSNYSEVADIRETLPKQAQLLESIASKSAEDKQCPCGACRATCETHTSDGSQIHIVDDPISVLSGFSTKLVAATYGLLVIFAFFWSRWKNQ
;
A
#
# COMPACT_ATOMS: atom_id res chain seq x y z
N MET A 1 5.35 -11.92 15.70
CA MET A 1 3.94 -12.19 16.09
C MET A 1 3.47 -13.47 15.41
N THR A 2 2.30 -14.00 15.71
CA THR A 2 1.74 -15.17 14.99
C THR A 2 0.23 -15.05 14.81
N GLN A 3 -0.33 -15.77 13.85
CA GLN A 3 -1.78 -15.91 13.67
C GLN A 3 -2.10 -17.39 13.40
N THR A 4 -3.00 -17.97 14.19
CA THR A 4 -3.30 -19.42 14.22
C THR A 4 -4.60 -19.79 13.50
N CYS A 5 -5.19 -18.83 12.81
CA CYS A 5 -6.50 -18.90 12.19
C CYS A 5 -6.43 -18.27 10.78
N VAL A 6 -7.46 -18.48 9.98
CA VAL A 6 -7.56 -17.94 8.62
C VAL A 6 -8.86 -17.15 8.52
N ASN A 7 -8.78 -15.93 7.99
CA ASN A 7 -9.92 -15.08 7.68
C ASN A 7 -10.07 -14.95 6.15
N PRO A 8 -10.64 -15.97 5.48
CA PRO A 8 -10.69 -15.99 4.02
C PRO A 8 -11.61 -14.89 3.50
N GLY A 9 -11.10 -14.07 2.56
CA GLY A 9 -11.87 -12.99 1.95
C GLY A 9 -11.85 -11.69 2.74
N ASN A 10 -10.98 -11.60 3.75
CA ASN A 10 -10.73 -10.38 4.53
C ASN A 10 -12.02 -9.71 5.05
N VAL A 11 -12.88 -10.49 5.72
CA VAL A 11 -14.12 -9.99 6.33
C VAL A 11 -13.83 -9.61 7.78
N PRO A 12 -14.24 -8.44 8.29
CA PRO A 12 -13.91 -8.03 9.65
C PRO A 12 -14.31 -9.07 10.70
N ASP A 13 -13.33 -9.67 11.38
CA ASP A 13 -13.52 -10.80 12.31
C ASP A 13 -12.96 -10.48 13.71
N TYR A 14 -13.48 -9.38 14.23
CA TYR A 14 -13.19 -8.65 15.47
C TYR A 14 -12.76 -9.39 16.73
N ASP A 15 -12.96 -10.71 16.80
CA ASP A 15 -12.66 -11.55 17.96
C ASP A 15 -12.17 -12.95 17.57
N ALA A 16 -12.27 -13.34 16.28
CA ALA A 16 -12.07 -14.71 15.83
C ALA A 16 -10.66 -14.98 15.29
N CYS A 17 -10.07 -14.02 14.54
CA CYS A 17 -8.73 -14.21 13.98
C CYS A 17 -7.76 -13.07 14.24
N ILE A 18 -7.46 -12.87 15.52
CA ILE A 18 -6.58 -11.79 15.97
C ILE A 18 -5.14 -12.31 16.08
N PRO A 19 -4.16 -11.59 15.51
CA PRO A 19 -2.76 -11.88 15.72
C PRO A 19 -2.38 -11.87 17.21
N GLU A 20 -1.48 -12.76 17.57
CA GLU A 20 -0.99 -12.94 18.94
C GLU A 20 0.50 -12.59 19.00
N ALA A 21 0.89 -11.89 20.07
CA ALA A 21 2.29 -11.68 20.39
C ALA A 21 2.79 -12.82 21.28
N TYR A 22 3.98 -13.33 20.96
CA TYR A 22 4.70 -14.19 21.88
C TYR A 22 5.12 -13.39 23.12
N LYS A 23 5.15 -14.06 24.28
CA LYS A 23 5.62 -13.45 25.53
C LYS A 23 7.10 -13.07 25.46
N GLU A 24 7.88 -13.90 24.78
CA GLU A 24 9.30 -13.73 24.49
C GLU A 24 9.48 -13.88 22.97
N PRO A 25 10.40 -13.13 22.33
CA PRO A 25 10.65 -13.25 20.90
C PRO A 25 10.95 -14.71 20.50
N ALA A 26 10.20 -15.21 19.53
CA ALA A 26 10.46 -16.51 18.94
C ALA A 26 11.59 -16.39 17.91
N ASN A 27 12.36 -17.46 17.73
CA ASN A 27 13.35 -17.49 16.67
C ASN A 27 12.66 -17.51 15.30
N PRO A 28 13.20 -16.79 14.31
CA PRO A 28 12.71 -16.87 12.94
C PRO A 28 12.95 -18.27 12.34
N GLU A 29 12.05 -18.70 11.47
CA GLU A 29 12.03 -20.01 10.83
C GLU A 29 11.95 -19.88 9.30
N PRO A 30 12.51 -20.83 8.53
CA PRO A 30 12.38 -20.83 7.08
C PRO A 30 10.94 -21.14 6.65
N MET A 31 10.47 -20.48 5.58
CA MET A 31 9.16 -20.70 4.95
C MET A 31 9.12 -22.01 4.14
N THR A 32 9.29 -23.13 4.83
CA THR A 32 9.38 -24.48 4.26
C THR A 32 8.49 -25.45 5.03
N GLY A 33 8.05 -26.54 4.39
CA GLY A 33 7.16 -27.54 5.00
C GLY A 33 5.92 -27.82 4.17
N GLY A 34 4.99 -28.60 4.72
CA GLY A 34 3.77 -29.03 4.02
C GLY A 34 2.73 -27.93 3.80
N GLU A 35 2.76 -26.86 4.59
CA GLU A 35 1.82 -25.74 4.51
C GLU A 35 2.33 -24.63 3.57
N TRP A 36 3.65 -24.51 3.44
CA TRP A 36 4.32 -23.59 2.52
C TRP A 36 4.42 -24.19 1.11
N PRO A 37 4.33 -23.37 0.05
CA PRO A 37 4.51 -23.87 -1.31
C PRO A 37 5.98 -24.20 -1.60
N SER A 38 6.24 -25.42 -2.05
CA SER A 38 7.56 -25.82 -2.57
C SER A 38 7.74 -25.50 -4.05
N VAL A 39 6.62 -25.39 -4.79
CA VAL A 39 6.55 -25.18 -6.24
C VAL A 39 5.33 -24.32 -6.59
N VAL A 40 5.32 -23.76 -7.81
CA VAL A 40 4.14 -23.12 -8.38
C VAL A 40 3.62 -24.03 -9.50
N GLY A 41 2.63 -24.86 -9.19
CA GLY A 41 2.11 -25.89 -10.11
C GLY A 41 3.02 -27.11 -10.24
N GLY A 42 2.78 -27.93 -11.26
CA GLY A 42 3.57 -29.13 -11.59
C GLY A 42 3.11 -30.43 -10.94
N GLY A 43 2.06 -30.40 -10.12
CA GLY A 43 1.35 -31.58 -9.62
C GLY A 43 0.65 -32.31 -10.76
N ASN A 44 0.50 -33.63 -10.63
CA ASN A 44 -0.15 -34.45 -11.67
C ASN A 44 -1.66 -34.18 -11.68
N CYS A 45 -2.26 -34.06 -12.87
CA CYS A 45 -3.70 -33.93 -13.05
C CYS A 45 -4.18 -34.81 -14.21
N SER A 46 -5.44 -35.22 -14.17
CA SER A 46 -6.00 -36.21 -15.10
C SER A 46 -6.75 -35.59 -16.27
N SER A 47 -7.37 -34.41 -16.07
CA SER A 47 -7.97 -33.52 -17.09
C SER A 47 -8.94 -32.51 -16.45
N ALA A 48 -9.41 -32.77 -15.23
CA ALA A 48 -10.38 -31.91 -14.58
C ALA A 48 -9.72 -30.67 -13.95
N LYS A 49 -10.38 -29.51 -14.10
CA LYS A 49 -10.00 -28.26 -13.43
C LYS A 49 -9.98 -28.37 -11.89
N THR A 50 -10.79 -29.29 -11.36
CA THR A 50 -10.85 -29.62 -9.93
C THR A 50 -9.54 -30.20 -9.39
N ASP A 51 -8.77 -30.91 -10.21
CA ASP A 51 -7.45 -31.46 -9.82
C ASP A 51 -6.43 -30.35 -9.50
N CYS A 52 -6.70 -29.14 -9.99
CA CYS A 52 -5.91 -27.93 -9.74
C CYS A 52 -6.71 -26.90 -8.92
N ASN A 53 -7.61 -27.37 -8.05
CA ASN A 53 -8.39 -26.60 -7.07
C ASN A 53 -9.17 -25.41 -7.67
N ASP A 54 -9.60 -25.52 -8.93
CA ASP A 54 -10.23 -24.44 -9.70
C ASP A 54 -9.39 -23.16 -9.88
N LYS A 55 -8.21 -23.09 -9.26
CA LYS A 55 -7.24 -21.99 -9.32
C LYS A 55 -6.14 -22.22 -10.35
N GLY A 56 -6.23 -23.30 -11.12
CA GLY A 56 -5.32 -23.62 -12.22
C GLY A 56 -5.99 -24.32 -13.38
N GLN A 57 -5.19 -24.72 -14.35
CA GLN A 57 -5.59 -25.55 -15.49
C GLN A 57 -4.72 -26.79 -15.56
N CYS A 58 -5.32 -27.92 -15.96
CA CYS A 58 -4.57 -29.13 -16.25
C CYS A 58 -4.02 -29.07 -17.68
N VAL A 59 -2.70 -28.94 -17.82
CA VAL A 59 -2.01 -28.83 -19.11
C VAL A 59 -0.97 -29.95 -19.18
N HIS A 60 -1.07 -30.83 -20.18
CA HIS A 60 -0.18 -32.00 -20.32
C HIS A 60 -0.05 -32.85 -19.05
N ASN A 61 -1.19 -33.15 -18.40
CA ASN A 61 -1.27 -33.88 -17.13
C ASN A 61 -0.53 -33.21 -15.95
N LYS A 62 -0.28 -31.90 -16.05
CA LYS A 62 0.35 -31.08 -15.01
C LYS A 62 -0.49 -29.86 -14.68
N CYS A 63 -0.64 -29.55 -13.40
CA CYS A 63 -1.33 -28.34 -12.96
C CYS A 63 -0.48 -27.11 -13.27
N VAL A 64 -1.08 -26.14 -13.96
CA VAL A 64 -0.54 -24.80 -14.18
C VAL A 64 -1.42 -23.82 -13.41
N CYS A 65 -0.86 -23.20 -12.37
CA CYS A 65 -1.61 -22.25 -11.54
C CYS A 65 -1.82 -20.92 -12.26
N ARG A 66 -2.88 -20.20 -11.88
CA ARG A 66 -3.09 -18.81 -12.33
C ARG A 66 -1.89 -17.96 -11.92
N GLN A 67 -1.48 -17.06 -12.81
CA GLN A 67 -0.46 -16.05 -12.52
C GLN A 67 -1.09 -14.84 -11.84
N ASP A 68 -1.71 -15.06 -10.68
CA ASP A 68 -2.42 -14.04 -9.90
C ASP A 68 -1.61 -13.52 -8.70
N GLY A 69 -0.39 -14.03 -8.50
CA GLY A 69 0.49 -13.65 -7.39
C GLY A 69 0.13 -14.27 -6.05
N MET A 70 -1.01 -14.97 -5.98
CA MET A 70 -1.52 -15.59 -4.77
C MET A 70 -1.42 -17.11 -4.83
N THR A 71 -1.70 -17.72 -5.97
CA THR A 71 -1.86 -19.18 -6.08
C THR A 71 -0.52 -19.89 -6.26
N ALA A 72 -0.27 -20.92 -5.45
CA ALA A 72 0.91 -21.77 -5.54
C ALA A 72 0.63 -23.21 -5.07
N GLY A 73 1.70 -24.01 -4.98
CA GLY A 73 1.64 -25.42 -4.63
C GLY A 73 1.49 -26.32 -5.86
N PRO A 74 1.74 -27.64 -5.71
CA PRO A 74 1.70 -28.58 -6.82
C PRO A 74 0.32 -28.64 -7.49
N HIS A 75 -0.74 -28.49 -6.71
CA HIS A 75 -2.14 -28.53 -7.17
C HIS A 75 -2.86 -27.19 -7.05
N CYS A 76 -2.13 -26.08 -6.94
CA CYS A 76 -2.72 -24.73 -6.86
C CYS A 76 -3.63 -24.51 -5.64
N ASN A 77 -3.38 -25.24 -4.55
CA ASN A 77 -4.13 -25.17 -3.29
C ASN A 77 -3.44 -24.36 -2.18
N GLN A 78 -2.19 -23.93 -2.40
CA GLN A 78 -1.41 -23.18 -1.43
C GLN A 78 -1.27 -21.72 -1.86
N PHE A 79 -0.76 -20.89 -0.96
CA PHE A 79 -0.50 -19.48 -1.23
C PHE A 79 0.97 -19.25 -1.55
N ALA A 80 1.27 -18.50 -2.60
CA ALA A 80 2.62 -18.11 -2.95
C ALA A 80 3.27 -17.36 -1.78
N ILE A 81 4.57 -17.58 -1.59
CA ILE A 81 5.36 -16.81 -0.62
C ILE A 81 5.37 -15.35 -1.06
N GLN A 82 4.73 -14.49 -0.28
CA GLN A 82 4.54 -13.08 -0.60
C GLN A 82 5.79 -12.25 -0.38
N CYS A 83 6.67 -12.67 0.53
CA CYS A 83 7.86 -11.91 0.90
C CYS A 83 9.13 -12.75 0.68
N PRO A 84 9.57 -12.97 -0.58
CA PRO A 84 10.70 -13.84 -0.89
C PRO A 84 12.01 -13.45 -0.20
N ALA A 85 12.21 -12.16 0.08
CA ALA A 85 13.39 -11.65 0.80
C ALA A 85 13.59 -12.29 2.19
N TYR A 86 12.53 -12.77 2.83
CA TYR A 86 12.58 -13.41 4.15
C TYR A 86 12.42 -14.94 4.10
N ARG A 87 12.43 -15.55 2.92
CA ARG A 87 12.10 -16.98 2.73
C ARG A 87 12.88 -17.93 3.64
N ASP A 88 14.17 -17.68 3.81
CA ASP A 88 15.05 -18.58 4.57
C ASP A 88 15.01 -18.32 6.08
N ASN A 89 14.48 -17.17 6.50
CA ASN A 89 14.47 -16.76 7.91
C ASN A 89 13.36 -15.72 8.15
N ALA A 90 12.18 -16.16 8.61
CA ALA A 90 11.01 -15.30 8.80
C ALA A 90 10.32 -15.50 10.15
N CYS A 91 9.69 -14.43 10.62
CA CYS A 91 8.85 -14.43 11.83
C CYS A 91 7.36 -14.64 11.55
N CYS A 92 6.95 -14.88 10.31
CA CYS A 92 5.55 -15.03 9.93
C CYS A 92 5.14 -16.49 9.72
N SER A 93 3.90 -16.82 10.08
CA SER A 93 3.28 -18.10 9.77
C SER A 93 2.75 -18.15 8.33
N TRP A 94 2.41 -19.35 7.85
CA TRP A 94 1.80 -19.51 6.52
C TRP A 94 0.41 -18.85 6.46
N GLN A 95 -0.32 -18.77 7.58
CA GLN A 95 -1.60 -18.08 7.69
C GLN A 95 -1.42 -16.56 7.50
N GLN A 96 -0.40 -15.97 8.12
CA GLN A 96 -0.07 -14.56 7.93
C GLN A 96 0.37 -14.29 6.48
N ASN A 97 1.12 -15.21 5.87
CA ASN A 97 1.45 -15.11 4.45
C ASN A 97 0.22 -15.19 3.53
N GLN A 98 -0.76 -16.05 3.85
CA GLN A 98 -2.04 -16.09 3.14
C GLN A 98 -2.76 -14.74 3.27
N ALA A 99 -2.88 -14.19 4.48
CA ALA A 99 -3.54 -12.91 4.72
C ALA A 99 -2.87 -11.78 3.92
N MET A 100 -1.53 -11.75 3.90
CA MET A 100 -0.79 -10.81 3.05
C MET A 100 -1.05 -11.01 1.56
N ALA A 101 -1.19 -12.24 1.07
CA ALA A 101 -1.45 -12.49 -0.35
C ALA A 101 -2.78 -11.87 -0.79
N GLU A 102 -3.82 -12.06 0.03
CA GLU A 102 -5.15 -11.48 -0.20
C GLU A 102 -5.10 -9.94 -0.11
N ASN A 103 -4.41 -9.40 0.90
CA ASN A 103 -4.28 -7.95 1.10
C ASN A 103 -3.43 -7.26 0.03
N PHE A 104 -2.36 -7.89 -0.45
CA PHE A 104 -1.53 -7.31 -1.49
C PHE A 104 -2.27 -7.21 -2.82
N GLN A 105 -3.21 -8.11 -3.10
CA GLN A 105 -4.08 -7.97 -4.26
C GLN A 105 -4.96 -6.72 -4.16
N LEU A 106 -5.55 -6.46 -2.99
CA LEU A 106 -6.33 -5.23 -2.74
C LEU A 106 -5.45 -3.99 -2.85
N LEU A 107 -4.26 -4.03 -2.24
CA LEU A 107 -3.28 -2.95 -2.28
C LEU A 107 -2.86 -2.63 -3.70
N ALA A 108 -2.55 -3.65 -4.51
CA ALA A 108 -2.22 -3.50 -5.92
C ALA A 108 -3.34 -2.78 -6.67
N ASN A 109 -4.60 -3.18 -6.48
CA ASN A 109 -5.73 -2.56 -7.17
C ASN A 109 -5.90 -1.07 -6.82
N VAL A 110 -5.57 -0.67 -5.59
CA VAL A 110 -5.77 0.69 -5.09
C VAL A 110 -4.57 1.60 -5.40
N PHE A 111 -3.36 1.14 -5.11
CA PHE A 111 -2.15 1.97 -5.15
C PHE A 111 -1.32 1.80 -6.42
N ALA A 112 -1.40 0.65 -7.09
CA ALA A 112 -0.61 0.41 -8.30
C ALA A 112 -1.16 1.20 -9.49
N LYS A 113 -0.41 1.24 -10.59
CA LYS A 113 -0.81 1.91 -11.83
C LYS A 113 -2.17 1.38 -12.28
N ASN A 114 -3.15 2.28 -12.29
CA ASN A 114 -4.53 2.00 -12.67
C ASN A 114 -5.13 3.25 -13.35
N SER A 115 -6.35 3.14 -13.85
CA SER A 115 -7.05 4.25 -14.53
C SER A 115 -7.36 5.45 -13.62
N ALA A 116 -7.36 5.27 -12.29
CA ALA A 116 -7.60 6.33 -11.33
C ALA A 116 -6.35 7.18 -11.04
N GLY A 117 -5.15 6.68 -11.33
CA GLY A 117 -3.89 7.41 -11.11
C GLY A 117 -3.08 6.87 -9.92
N GLY A 118 -2.69 5.60 -9.98
CA GLY A 118 -1.75 4.97 -9.04
C GLY A 118 -0.31 4.83 -9.59
N CYS A 119 0.56 4.22 -8.78
CA CYS A 119 2.00 4.11 -8.99
C CYS A 119 2.52 2.74 -8.49
N ASP A 120 3.11 1.94 -9.38
CA ASP A 120 3.59 0.59 -9.02
C ASP A 120 4.74 0.62 -8.00
N ALA A 121 5.60 1.64 -8.05
CA ALA A 121 6.65 1.83 -7.04
C ALA A 121 6.05 2.04 -5.64
N CYS A 122 5.03 2.90 -5.52
CA CYS A 122 4.29 3.09 -4.27
C CYS A 122 3.69 1.77 -3.76
N ALA A 123 3.00 1.03 -4.62
CA ALA A 123 2.41 -0.25 -4.24
C ALA A 123 3.46 -1.26 -3.77
N ALA A 124 4.57 -1.38 -4.49
CA ALA A 124 5.68 -2.26 -4.10
C ALA A 124 6.31 -1.84 -2.77
N ASN A 125 6.51 -0.54 -2.53
CA ASN A 125 7.07 -0.02 -1.28
C ASN A 125 6.15 -0.30 -0.09
N LEU A 126 4.84 -0.14 -0.27
CA LEU A 126 3.86 -0.49 0.78
C LEU A 126 3.83 -2.00 1.05
N MET A 127 3.90 -2.85 0.02
CA MET A 127 4.00 -4.29 0.21
C MET A 127 5.30 -4.67 0.95
N ASN A 128 6.42 -4.01 0.65
CA ASN A 128 7.68 -4.20 1.36
C ASN A 128 7.60 -3.79 2.84
N LEU A 129 6.95 -2.66 3.14
CA LEU A 129 6.67 -2.26 4.52
C LEU A 129 5.94 -3.38 5.28
N TRP A 130 4.84 -3.89 4.71
CA TRP A 130 4.07 -4.97 5.33
C TRP A 130 4.88 -6.27 5.44
N CYS A 131 5.67 -6.63 4.42
CA CYS A 131 6.58 -7.76 4.49
C CYS A 131 7.57 -7.64 5.66
N GLY A 132 8.15 -6.45 5.86
CA GLY A 132 9.06 -6.20 6.97
C GLY A 132 8.36 -6.30 8.33
N LEU A 133 7.21 -5.64 8.48
CA LEU A 133 6.45 -5.68 9.74
C LEU A 133 5.97 -7.08 10.10
N VAL A 134 5.60 -7.90 9.11
CA VAL A 134 4.97 -9.22 9.35
C VAL A 134 5.98 -10.35 9.36
N CYS A 135 7.03 -10.32 8.53
CA CYS A 135 7.95 -11.44 8.35
C CYS A 135 9.41 -11.17 8.72
N SER A 136 9.84 -9.92 8.99
CA SER A 136 11.26 -9.64 9.28
C SER A 136 11.78 -10.51 10.44
N PRO A 137 12.98 -11.11 10.31
CA PRO A 137 13.59 -11.90 11.39
C PRO A 137 14.01 -11.05 12.60
N GLU A 138 14.05 -9.72 12.44
CA GLU A 138 14.51 -8.77 13.47
C GLU A 138 13.34 -7.91 14.01
N GLN A 139 12.12 -8.45 13.98
CA GLN A 139 10.92 -7.76 14.52
C GLN A 139 11.12 -7.25 15.94
N ASP A 140 11.82 -7.99 16.79
CA ASP A 140 12.08 -7.66 18.18
C ASP A 140 12.92 -6.38 18.36
N LYS A 141 13.69 -5.96 17.34
CA LYS A 141 14.47 -4.72 17.39
C LYS A 141 13.61 -3.48 17.26
N PHE A 142 12.61 -3.51 16.37
CA PHE A 142 11.82 -2.33 16.01
C PHE A 142 10.35 -2.41 16.42
N MET A 143 9.86 -3.57 16.87
CA MET A 143 8.48 -3.78 17.28
C MET A 143 8.42 -4.21 18.74
N GLN A 144 7.64 -3.47 19.53
CA GLN A 144 7.48 -3.72 20.96
C GLN A 144 5.99 -3.80 21.31
N MET A 145 5.64 -4.63 22.30
CA MET A 145 4.29 -4.64 22.85
C MET A 145 3.95 -3.28 23.46
N ALA A 146 2.82 -2.69 23.09
CA ALA A 146 2.39 -1.42 23.68
C ALA A 146 1.95 -1.56 25.16
N ARG A 147 1.60 -2.77 25.57
CA ARG A 147 1.19 -3.13 26.94
C ARG A 147 1.98 -4.33 27.43
N THR A 148 1.97 -4.55 28.75
CA THR A 148 2.49 -5.79 29.32
C THR A 148 1.75 -6.99 28.77
N TRP A 149 2.46 -8.08 28.47
CA TRP A 149 1.86 -9.29 27.94
C TRP A 149 0.69 -9.80 28.81
N PRO A 150 -0.46 -10.18 28.23
CA PRO A 150 -0.79 -10.11 26.80
C PRO A 150 -1.10 -8.67 26.34
N SER A 151 -0.53 -8.25 25.20
CA SER A 151 -0.72 -6.88 24.66
C SER A 151 -2.05 -6.68 23.91
N THR A 152 -3.01 -7.59 24.08
CA THR A 152 -4.34 -7.48 23.47
C THR A 152 -5.24 -6.58 24.31
N ASN A 153 -5.94 -5.66 23.66
CA ASN A 153 -6.87 -4.71 24.28
C ASN A 153 -8.13 -4.55 23.42
N TYR A 154 -9.09 -3.72 23.85
CA TYR A 154 -10.31 -3.44 23.10
C TYR A 154 -10.37 -1.97 22.62
N ARG A 155 -10.70 -1.75 21.35
CA ARG A 155 -10.82 -0.43 20.70
C ARG A 155 -12.11 -0.35 19.87
N PRO A 156 -12.67 0.84 19.61
CA PRO A 156 -13.70 0.99 18.59
C PRO A 156 -13.10 0.77 17.20
N ASP A 157 -13.80 0.04 16.31
CA ASP A 157 -13.40 -0.07 14.91
C ASP A 157 -13.88 1.16 14.12
N PRO A 158 -12.96 2.00 13.61
CA PRO A 158 -13.32 3.20 12.87
C PRO A 158 -13.98 2.91 11.52
N MET A 159 -13.83 1.70 10.96
CA MET A 159 -14.39 1.34 9.64
C MET A 159 -15.85 0.93 9.71
N THR A 160 -16.25 0.21 10.75
CA THR A 160 -17.63 -0.27 10.90
C THR A 160 -18.42 0.41 11.99
N GLY A 161 -17.76 1.20 12.84
CA GLY A 161 -18.36 1.78 14.03
C GLY A 161 -18.70 0.74 15.11
N LYS A 162 -18.22 -0.51 14.98
CA LYS A 162 -18.39 -1.51 16.03
C LYS A 162 -17.58 -1.12 17.25
N ASP A 163 -18.27 -0.91 18.37
CA ASP A 163 -17.62 -0.68 19.64
C ASP A 163 -16.98 -1.96 20.18
N LYS A 164 -15.81 -1.82 20.81
CA LYS A 164 -15.11 -2.86 21.59
C LYS A 164 -14.67 -4.08 20.76
N VAL A 165 -13.86 -3.84 19.74
CA VAL A 165 -13.12 -4.83 18.95
C VAL A 165 -11.80 -5.19 19.64
N LYS A 166 -11.48 -6.48 19.74
CA LYS A 166 -10.21 -6.92 20.32
C LYS A 166 -9.08 -6.69 19.30
N VAL A 167 -7.99 -6.08 19.76
CA VAL A 167 -6.82 -5.72 18.95
C VAL A 167 -5.52 -6.02 19.70
N LEU A 168 -4.49 -6.44 18.98
CA LEU A 168 -3.11 -6.50 19.46
C LEU A 168 -2.46 -5.11 19.33
N GLU A 169 -2.08 -4.49 20.45
CA GLU A 169 -1.45 -3.16 20.44
C GLU A 169 0.08 -3.27 20.40
N LEU A 170 0.70 -2.57 19.45
CA LEU A 170 2.14 -2.60 19.20
C LEU A 170 2.69 -1.19 19.00
N ASN A 171 3.92 -0.97 19.44
CA ASN A 171 4.73 0.18 19.08
C ASN A 171 5.75 -0.24 18.02
N VAL A 172 5.85 0.52 16.94
CA VAL A 172 6.78 0.25 15.85
C VAL A 172 7.66 1.47 15.59
N GLY A 173 8.98 1.29 15.69
CA GLY A 173 9.99 2.25 15.28
C GLY A 173 10.20 2.23 13.78
N LEU A 174 10.12 3.38 13.11
CA LEU A 174 10.42 3.52 11.68
C LEU A 174 11.48 4.59 11.46
N VAL A 175 12.44 4.32 10.56
CA VAL A 175 13.40 5.34 10.15
C VAL A 175 12.66 6.48 9.44
N LYS A 176 13.03 7.72 9.80
CA LYS A 176 12.36 8.92 9.28
C LYS A 176 12.52 9.06 7.76
N ASP A 177 13.73 8.82 7.24
CA ASP A 177 14.04 8.96 5.82
C ASP A 177 13.32 7.90 4.97
N PHE A 178 13.23 6.66 5.47
CA PHE A 178 12.36 5.62 4.94
C PHE A 178 10.91 6.09 4.85
N THR A 179 10.36 6.61 5.96
CA THR A 179 8.98 7.08 6.05
C THR A 179 8.68 8.20 5.04
N CYS A 180 9.58 9.17 4.92
CA CYS A 180 9.45 10.26 3.97
C CYS A 180 9.52 9.76 2.53
N SER A 181 10.46 8.87 2.22
CA SER A 181 10.63 8.32 0.87
C SER A 181 9.43 7.49 0.45
N LEU A 182 8.90 6.65 1.35
CA LEU A 182 7.70 5.86 1.11
C LEU A 182 6.50 6.78 0.82
N PHE A 183 6.29 7.80 1.67
CA PHE A 183 5.23 8.78 1.45
C PHE A 183 5.42 9.54 0.13
N ASP A 184 6.64 9.97 -0.20
CA ASP A 184 6.92 10.68 -1.44
C ASP A 184 6.61 9.85 -2.68
N SER A 185 6.79 8.53 -2.62
CA SER A 185 6.40 7.62 -3.71
C SER A 185 4.87 7.53 -3.89
N CYS A 186 4.08 7.82 -2.84
CA CYS A 186 2.64 7.58 -2.78
C CYS A 186 1.77 8.84 -2.75
N LYS A 187 2.29 9.99 -2.30
CA LYS A 187 1.49 11.18 -1.94
C LYS A 187 0.64 11.77 -3.06
N ASN A 188 1.04 11.55 -4.31
CA ASN A 188 0.31 12.02 -5.50
C ASN A 188 -0.58 10.95 -6.13
N THR A 189 -0.59 9.71 -5.60
CA THR A 189 -1.58 8.72 -6.04
C THR A 189 -2.99 9.22 -5.73
N ALA A 190 -3.96 8.83 -6.55
CA ALA A 190 -5.34 9.32 -6.42
C ALA A 190 -5.93 9.07 -5.03
N ILE A 191 -5.69 7.90 -4.45
CA ILE A 191 -6.17 7.55 -3.11
C ILE A 191 -5.54 8.43 -2.02
N ALA A 192 -4.22 8.64 -2.07
CA ALA A 192 -3.49 9.39 -1.04
C ALA A 192 -3.74 10.90 -1.13
N SER A 193 -3.87 11.43 -2.34
CA SER A 193 -4.10 12.86 -2.58
C SER A 193 -5.52 13.31 -2.23
N MET A 194 -6.52 12.42 -2.40
CA MET A 194 -7.91 12.73 -2.07
C MET A 194 -8.25 12.58 -0.59
N ALA A 195 -7.60 11.64 0.11
CA ALA A 195 -7.88 11.39 1.52
C ALA A 195 -7.21 12.43 2.43
N ALA A 196 -8.00 13.25 3.13
CA ALA A 196 -7.48 14.25 4.07
C ALA A 196 -6.58 13.65 5.16
N ALA A 197 -6.88 12.43 5.60
CA ALA A 197 -6.08 11.69 6.58
C ALA A 197 -4.67 11.32 6.08
N MET A 198 -4.45 11.27 4.76
CA MET A 198 -3.21 10.83 4.13
C MET A 198 -2.32 11.98 3.63
N LYS A 199 -2.66 13.24 3.92
CA LYS A 199 -1.93 14.41 3.38
C LYS A 199 -0.49 14.60 3.88
N SER A 200 -0.08 13.85 4.91
CA SER A 200 1.27 13.88 5.46
C SER A 200 1.81 12.46 5.58
N SER A 201 3.14 12.32 5.67
CA SER A 201 3.78 11.01 5.87
C SER A 201 3.26 10.30 7.12
N LEU A 202 3.16 11.03 8.23
CA LEU A 202 2.58 10.53 9.48
C LEU A 202 1.12 10.12 9.32
N GLY A 203 0.29 10.95 8.69
CA GLY A 203 -1.13 10.66 8.49
C GLY A 203 -1.35 9.45 7.58
N PHE A 204 -0.58 9.39 6.49
CA PHE A 204 -0.57 8.27 5.55
C PHE A 204 -0.22 6.96 6.25
N LEU A 205 0.89 6.91 6.98
CA LEU A 205 1.29 5.69 7.66
C LEU A 205 0.38 5.32 8.83
N ASN A 206 -0.09 6.30 9.62
CA ASN A 206 -1.08 6.02 10.66
C ASN A 206 -2.37 5.45 10.06
N TYR A 207 -2.78 5.92 8.88
CA TYR A 207 -3.91 5.31 8.18
C TYR A 207 -3.62 3.85 7.82
N GLN A 208 -2.45 3.54 7.25
CA GLN A 208 -2.07 2.14 6.97
C GLN A 208 -2.10 1.28 8.24
N MET A 209 -1.55 1.80 9.34
CA MET A 209 -1.35 1.08 10.60
C MET A 209 -2.58 0.97 11.50
N GLN A 210 -3.61 1.81 11.30
CA GLN A 210 -4.80 1.81 12.13
C GLN A 210 -6.02 1.34 11.35
N VAL A 211 -6.19 1.77 10.11
CA VAL A 211 -7.33 1.35 9.29
C VAL A 211 -7.04 0.02 8.62
N GLY A 212 -5.83 -0.14 8.08
CA GLY A 212 -5.39 -1.41 7.51
C GLY A 212 -5.27 -2.50 8.56
N ALA A 213 -4.74 -2.18 9.75
CA ALA A 213 -4.46 -3.18 10.78
C ALA A 213 -5.68 -3.53 11.67
N VAL A 214 -6.57 -2.58 11.99
CA VAL A 214 -7.73 -2.86 12.89
C VAL A 214 -8.72 -3.82 12.24
N GLY A 215 -8.85 -3.82 10.91
CA GLY A 215 -9.61 -4.84 10.17
C GLY A 215 -9.08 -6.27 10.36
N HIS A 216 -7.83 -6.40 10.83
CA HIS A 216 -7.13 -7.65 11.11
C HIS A 216 -6.80 -7.85 12.59
N GLY A 217 -7.39 -7.05 13.49
CA GLY A 217 -7.17 -7.20 14.92
C GLY A 217 -5.80 -6.68 15.41
N GLU A 218 -5.16 -5.77 14.69
CA GLU A 218 -3.91 -5.12 15.11
C GLU A 218 -4.09 -3.61 15.23
N PHE A 219 -3.39 -2.99 16.19
CA PHE A 219 -3.33 -1.55 16.34
C PHE A 219 -1.87 -1.13 16.53
N ILE A 220 -1.30 -0.57 15.47
CA ILE A 220 0.14 -0.22 15.43
C ILE A 220 0.30 1.29 15.66
N ALA A 221 1.03 1.64 16.71
CA ALA A 221 1.44 3.00 17.01
C ALA A 221 2.88 3.22 16.51
N LEU A 222 3.05 4.22 15.63
CA LEU A 222 4.34 4.52 15.02
C LEU A 222 5.16 5.48 15.86
N HIS A 223 6.45 5.20 15.99
CA HIS A 223 7.45 6.06 16.61
C HIS A 223 8.57 6.37 15.61
N PHE A 224 8.98 7.64 15.55
CA PHE A 224 9.99 8.12 14.59
C PHE A 224 11.24 8.69 15.28
N ASN A 225 11.31 8.54 16.61
CA ASN A 225 12.38 9.05 17.46
C ASN A 225 13.31 7.95 17.98
N ALA A 226 13.09 6.70 17.58
CA ALA A 226 13.95 5.57 17.93
C ALA A 226 15.31 5.71 17.20
N SER A 227 16.33 5.03 17.72
CA SER A 227 17.62 4.93 17.04
C SER A 227 17.45 4.18 15.72
N GLU A 228 18.40 4.33 14.79
CA GLU A 228 18.39 3.56 13.54
C GLU A 228 18.41 2.05 13.78
N GLU A 229 19.10 1.59 14.83
CA GLU A 229 19.18 0.17 15.21
C GLU A 229 17.87 -0.40 15.78
N GLU A 230 16.99 0.47 16.31
CA GLU A 230 15.68 0.13 16.86
C GLU A 230 14.54 0.53 15.90
N SER A 231 14.86 0.83 14.65
CA SER A 231 13.90 1.30 13.66
C SER A 231 13.93 0.39 12.44
N PHE A 232 12.75 0.09 11.92
CA PHE A 232 12.64 -0.60 10.65
C PHE A 232 13.04 0.35 9.51
N ASP A 233 13.87 -0.18 8.62
CA ASP A 233 14.31 0.46 7.39
C ASP A 233 14.26 -0.56 6.25
N PHE A 234 13.92 -0.08 5.07
CA PHE A 234 13.94 -0.88 3.85
C PHE A 234 14.15 0.03 2.64
N HIS A 235 14.80 -0.52 1.61
CA HIS A 235 15.04 0.24 0.39
C HIS A 235 13.73 0.65 -0.31
N VAL A 236 13.56 1.96 -0.55
CA VAL A 236 12.34 2.52 -1.15
C VAL A 236 12.56 2.84 -2.63
N LEU A 237 11.74 2.25 -3.50
CA LEU A 237 11.71 2.56 -4.93
C LEU A 237 11.22 4.00 -5.15
N LYS A 238 12.01 4.81 -5.85
CA LYS A 238 11.62 6.17 -6.23
C LYS A 238 10.54 6.11 -7.30
N CYS A 239 9.52 6.97 -7.21
CA CYS A 239 8.43 6.94 -8.19
C CYS A 239 8.83 7.43 -9.60
N SER A 240 9.88 8.26 -9.71
CA SER A 240 10.34 8.82 -10.99
C SER A 240 11.20 7.88 -11.81
N ASN A 241 12.00 7.04 -11.16
CA ASN A 241 12.81 6.03 -11.81
C ASN A 241 13.14 4.91 -10.81
N TYR A 242 12.63 3.73 -11.11
CA TYR A 242 12.85 2.51 -10.34
C TYR A 242 13.41 1.39 -11.24
N SER A 243 14.34 1.74 -12.13
CA SER A 243 14.97 0.77 -13.04
C SER A 243 15.74 -0.34 -12.31
N GLU A 244 16.20 -0.06 -11.09
CA GLU A 244 16.84 -1.03 -10.19
C GLU A 244 15.99 -2.27 -9.92
N VAL A 245 14.66 -2.21 -10.11
CA VAL A 245 13.80 -3.40 -9.98
C VAL A 245 14.18 -4.50 -10.94
N ALA A 246 14.92 -4.22 -12.02
CA ALA A 246 15.46 -5.25 -12.90
C ALA A 246 16.40 -6.22 -12.16
N ASP A 247 17.17 -5.70 -11.21
CA ASP A 247 18.17 -6.47 -10.46
C ASP A 247 17.59 -7.11 -9.19
N ILE A 248 16.62 -6.43 -8.56
CA ILE A 248 16.02 -6.87 -7.29
C ILE A 248 14.63 -7.51 -7.43
N ARG A 249 14.16 -7.78 -8.66
CA ARG A 249 12.79 -8.25 -8.90
C ARG A 249 12.42 -9.47 -8.06
N GLU A 250 13.35 -10.42 -7.94
CA GLU A 250 13.08 -11.69 -7.27
C GLU A 250 12.89 -11.55 -5.76
N THR A 251 13.47 -10.51 -5.15
CA THR A 251 13.34 -10.22 -3.72
C THR A 251 12.10 -9.37 -3.41
N LEU A 252 11.52 -8.71 -4.42
CA LEU A 252 10.29 -7.93 -4.25
C LEU A 252 9.10 -8.84 -3.88
N PRO A 253 8.07 -8.27 -3.23
CA PRO A 253 6.89 -9.01 -2.87
C PRO A 253 6.24 -9.68 -4.08
N LYS A 254 5.69 -10.88 -3.91
CA LYS A 254 5.27 -11.68 -5.07
C LYS A 254 4.23 -10.98 -5.93
N GLN A 255 3.30 -10.27 -5.30
CA GLN A 255 2.32 -9.43 -5.98
C GLN A 255 2.97 -8.24 -6.70
N ALA A 256 4.00 -7.61 -6.12
CA ALA A 256 4.73 -6.51 -6.75
C ALA A 256 5.42 -6.93 -8.05
N GLN A 257 5.93 -8.17 -8.11
CA GLN A 257 6.59 -8.74 -9.30
C GLN A 257 5.67 -8.83 -10.54
N LEU A 258 4.35 -8.77 -10.32
CA LEU A 258 3.33 -8.87 -11.36
C LEU A 258 2.74 -7.52 -11.78
N LEU A 259 3.10 -6.43 -11.09
CA LEU A 259 2.64 -5.09 -11.46
C LEU A 259 3.17 -4.72 -12.85
N GLU A 260 2.34 -4.09 -13.67
CA GLU A 260 2.58 -3.88 -15.10
C GLU A 260 3.96 -3.29 -15.40
N SER A 261 4.30 -2.18 -14.76
CA SER A 261 5.60 -1.52 -14.99
C SER A 261 6.77 -2.29 -14.40
N ILE A 262 6.60 -2.97 -13.26
CA ILE A 262 7.65 -3.78 -12.64
C ILE A 262 7.92 -5.04 -13.46
N ALA A 263 6.87 -5.65 -14.00
CA ALA A 263 6.95 -6.84 -14.82
C ALA A 263 7.50 -6.57 -16.23
N SER A 264 7.33 -5.35 -16.74
CA SER A 264 7.85 -4.94 -18.05
C SER A 264 9.37 -5.11 -18.15
N LYS A 265 9.85 -5.42 -19.36
CA LYS A 265 11.28 -5.46 -19.67
C LYS A 265 11.83 -4.08 -20.09
N SER A 266 10.96 -3.13 -20.40
CA SER A 266 11.37 -1.78 -20.79
C SER A 266 11.82 -0.97 -19.58
N ALA A 267 12.95 -0.29 -19.69
CA ALA A 267 13.39 0.68 -18.69
C ALA A 267 12.49 1.93 -18.68
N GLU A 268 11.89 2.28 -19.83
CA GLU A 268 11.01 3.44 -19.96
C GLU A 268 9.69 3.28 -19.19
N ASP A 269 9.29 2.03 -18.93
CA ASP A 269 8.11 1.72 -18.11
C ASP A 269 8.41 1.88 -16.62
N LYS A 270 9.68 1.96 -16.19
CA LYS A 270 10.11 1.99 -14.78
C LYS A 270 9.95 3.37 -14.13
N GLN A 271 8.82 4.00 -14.38
CA GLN A 271 8.44 5.29 -13.85
C GLN A 271 6.92 5.35 -13.66
N CYS A 272 6.48 6.02 -12.61
CA CYS A 272 5.07 6.22 -12.36
C CYS A 272 4.52 7.35 -13.24
N PRO A 273 3.24 7.30 -13.63
CA PRO A 273 2.62 8.38 -14.39
C PRO A 273 2.77 9.74 -13.68
N CYS A 274 2.93 10.81 -14.45
CA CYS A 274 3.08 12.18 -13.93
C CYS A 274 1.99 12.55 -12.90
N GLY A 275 0.74 12.17 -13.15
CA GLY A 275 -0.36 12.41 -12.20
C GLY A 275 -0.20 11.73 -10.84
N ALA A 276 0.54 10.61 -10.78
CA ALA A 276 0.81 9.86 -9.55
C ALA A 276 2.22 10.12 -8.98
N CYS A 277 3.09 10.80 -9.74
CA CYS A 277 4.45 11.15 -9.35
C CYS A 277 4.88 12.45 -10.04
N ARG A 278 4.87 13.56 -9.30
CA ARG A 278 5.30 14.88 -9.78
C ARG A 278 6.71 14.88 -10.36
N ALA A 279 7.64 14.15 -9.72
CA ALA A 279 9.03 14.08 -10.17
C ALA A 279 9.15 13.51 -11.60
N THR A 280 8.22 12.67 -12.05
CA THR A 280 8.18 12.19 -13.43
C THR A 280 7.78 13.29 -14.41
N CYS A 281 6.91 14.24 -14.01
CA CYS A 281 6.50 15.36 -14.86
C CYS A 281 7.67 16.30 -15.19
N GLU A 282 8.54 16.53 -14.21
CA GLU A 282 9.70 17.42 -14.34
C GLU A 282 10.77 16.82 -15.28
N THR A 283 10.78 15.49 -15.42
CA THR A 283 11.64 14.77 -16.36
C THR A 283 11.06 14.61 -17.77
N HIS A 284 9.75 14.81 -17.97
CA HIS A 284 9.11 14.71 -19.29
C HIS A 284 9.27 16.03 -20.07
N THR A 285 10.16 16.04 -21.07
CA THR A 285 10.25 17.10 -22.07
C THR A 285 9.43 16.71 -23.30
N SER A 286 8.22 17.25 -23.43
CA SER A 286 7.49 17.19 -24.70
C SER A 286 7.57 18.56 -25.37
N ASP A 287 8.20 18.60 -26.55
CA ASP A 287 8.16 19.72 -27.50
C ASP A 287 8.62 21.09 -26.96
N GLY A 288 9.69 21.11 -26.15
CA GLY A 288 10.32 22.35 -25.67
C GLY A 288 9.61 23.02 -24.49
N SER A 289 8.55 22.41 -23.95
CA SER A 289 7.87 22.87 -22.73
C SER A 289 8.04 21.84 -21.60
N GLN A 290 8.66 22.26 -20.50
CA GLN A 290 8.66 21.50 -19.25
C GLN A 290 7.32 21.76 -18.54
N ILE A 291 6.61 20.70 -18.16
CA ILE A 291 5.41 20.83 -17.33
C ILE A 291 5.89 21.14 -15.90
N HIS A 292 6.01 22.43 -15.60
CA HIS A 292 6.27 22.91 -14.25
C HIS A 292 4.96 22.88 -13.46
N ILE A 293 4.86 21.93 -12.53
CA ILE A 293 3.78 21.93 -11.54
C ILE A 293 4.09 23.07 -10.56
N VAL A 294 3.19 24.04 -10.48
CA VAL A 294 3.29 25.19 -9.57
C VAL A 294 2.67 24.79 -8.23
N ASP A 295 3.40 25.02 -7.14
CA ASP A 295 2.97 24.65 -5.78
C ASP A 295 1.75 25.42 -5.28
N ASP A 296 1.50 26.60 -5.84
CA ASP A 296 0.35 27.41 -5.49
C ASP A 296 -0.87 27.01 -6.32
N PRO A 297 -2.01 26.66 -5.70
CA PRO A 297 -3.25 26.50 -6.44
C PRO A 297 -3.50 27.79 -7.21
N ILE A 298 -3.97 27.65 -8.45
CA ILE A 298 -4.45 28.78 -9.25
C ILE A 298 -5.38 29.60 -8.34
N SER A 299 -4.94 30.80 -7.95
CA SER A 299 -5.70 31.65 -7.04
C SER A 299 -7.13 31.79 -7.56
N VAL A 300 -8.13 31.84 -6.70
CA VAL A 300 -9.53 32.07 -7.14
C VAL A 300 -9.65 33.39 -7.93
N LEU A 301 -8.67 34.28 -7.79
CA LEU A 301 -8.54 35.54 -8.52
C LEU A 301 -7.76 35.42 -9.84
N SER A 302 -7.08 34.31 -10.10
CA SER A 302 -6.46 34.02 -11.39
C SER A 302 -7.57 33.74 -12.41
N GLY A 303 -7.91 34.78 -13.18
CA GLY A 303 -9.06 34.84 -14.08
C GLY A 303 -10.08 35.92 -13.70
N PHE A 304 -10.01 36.46 -12.48
CA PHE A 304 -10.84 37.57 -12.03
C PHE A 304 -10.21 38.91 -12.45
N SER A 305 -10.66 39.44 -13.59
CA SER A 305 -10.27 40.79 -14.02
C SER A 305 -10.96 41.83 -13.15
N THR A 306 -10.29 42.27 -12.09
CA THR A 306 -10.77 43.35 -11.19
C THR A 306 -11.16 44.61 -11.97
N LYS A 307 -10.46 44.90 -13.07
CA LYS A 307 -10.79 46.01 -13.99
C LYS A 307 -12.13 45.83 -14.69
N LEU A 308 -12.42 44.62 -15.19
CA LEU A 308 -13.68 44.33 -15.87
C LEU A 308 -14.86 44.43 -14.90
N VAL A 309 -14.70 43.89 -13.69
CA VAL A 309 -15.72 43.93 -12.63
C VAL A 309 -15.95 45.36 -12.15
N ALA A 310 -14.89 46.12 -11.87
CA ALA A 310 -15.03 47.52 -11.49
C ALA A 310 -15.72 48.36 -12.57
N ALA A 311 -15.42 48.10 -13.86
CA ALA A 311 -16.07 48.79 -14.98
C ALA A 311 -17.55 48.45 -15.09
N THR A 312 -17.94 47.18 -14.93
CA THR A 312 -19.35 46.77 -15.01
C THR A 312 -20.17 47.32 -13.84
N TYR A 313 -19.67 47.21 -12.61
CA TYR A 313 -20.37 47.76 -11.45
C TYR A 313 -20.37 49.30 -11.46
N GLY A 314 -19.30 49.94 -11.93
CA GLY A 314 -19.26 51.39 -12.12
C GLY A 314 -20.31 51.88 -13.12
N LEU A 315 -20.46 51.20 -14.26
CA LEU A 315 -21.49 51.50 -15.25
C LEU A 315 -22.91 51.30 -14.70
N LEU A 316 -23.14 50.25 -13.91
CA LEU A 316 -24.44 50.01 -13.27
C LEU A 316 -24.80 51.11 -12.27
N VAL A 317 -23.85 51.59 -11.47
CA VAL A 317 -24.07 52.70 -10.53
C VAL A 317 -24.36 54.00 -11.28
N ILE A 318 -23.62 54.29 -12.34
CA ILE A 318 -23.87 55.46 -13.18
C ILE A 318 -25.27 55.36 -13.81
N PHE A 319 -25.62 54.20 -14.37
CA PHE A 319 -26.93 53.99 -14.98
C PHE A 319 -28.07 54.12 -13.96
N ALA A 320 -27.93 53.55 -12.76
CA ALA A 320 -28.89 53.70 -11.67
C ALA A 320 -29.04 55.15 -11.22
N PHE A 321 -27.93 55.90 -11.15
CA PHE A 321 -27.94 57.31 -10.79
C PHE A 321 -28.68 58.15 -11.84
N PHE A 322 -28.37 57.96 -13.13
CA PHE A 322 -29.07 58.64 -14.22
C PHE A 322 -30.54 58.24 -14.32
N TRP A 323 -30.87 56.96 -14.11
CA TRP A 323 -32.24 56.47 -14.08
C TRP A 323 -33.05 57.09 -12.93
N SER A 324 -32.46 57.19 -11.73
CA SER A 324 -33.11 57.82 -10.58
C SER A 324 -33.35 59.32 -10.78
N ARG A 325 -32.41 60.02 -11.45
CA ARG A 325 -32.55 61.44 -11.79
C ARG A 325 -33.61 61.68 -12.86
N TRP A 326 -33.69 60.79 -13.85
CA TRP A 326 -34.69 60.89 -14.91
C TRP A 326 -36.12 60.63 -14.39
N LYS A 327 -36.27 59.73 -13.40
CA LYS A 327 -37.57 59.44 -12.77
C LYS A 327 -38.07 60.55 -11.82
N ASN A 328 -37.16 61.44 -11.38
CA ASN A 328 -37.46 62.55 -10.47
C ASN A 328 -37.60 63.91 -11.19
N GLN A 329 -37.66 63.91 -12.53
CA GLN A 329 -38.11 65.04 -13.37
C GLN A 329 -39.51 64.73 -13.91
#